data_AF-A0A537F8Y4-F1
#
_entry.id   AF-A0A537F8Y4-F1
#
_cell.length_a   1.000
_cell.length_b   1.000
_cell.length_c   1.000
_cell.angle_alpha   90.00
_cell.angle_beta   90.00
_cell.angle_gamma   90.00
#
_symmetry.space_group_name_H-M   'P 1'
#
loop_
_entity.id
_entity.type
_entity.pdbx_description
1 polymer ?
#
loop_
_entity_poly.entity_id
_entity_poly.type
_entity_poly.pdbx_seq_one_letter_code
_entity_poly.pdbx_strand_id
1 'polypeptide(L)'
;MIQESGPIGLVVTVDAALKFEGEPSGDVAEGVGAAIGGPGTERYHIEASASKNQIPLLAVVVKMSSKEAISSITPLVKTGVDAAVNRVQNEIRSKSKPGDSVILVGVGNTIGVP
;
A
#
# COMPACT_ATOMS: atom_id res chain seq x y z
N MET A 1 12.84 9.23 23.68
CA MET A 1 13.27 10.17 22.63
C MET A 1 12.71 9.64 21.32
N ILE A 2 11.66 10.26 20.79
CA ILE A 2 11.28 10.03 19.40
C ILE A 2 12.34 10.79 18.62
N GLN A 3 13.24 10.07 17.94
CA GLN A 3 14.19 10.67 17.02
C GLN A 3 13.37 11.49 16.03
N GLU A 4 13.53 12.81 16.05
CA GLU A 4 13.03 13.66 14.97
C GLU A 4 13.64 13.12 13.68
N SER A 5 12.80 12.41 12.95
CA SER A 5 13.19 11.63 11.79
C SER A 5 13.51 12.60 10.67
N GLY A 6 14.54 12.32 9.87
CA GLY A 6 14.91 13.14 8.71
C GLY A 6 13.72 13.37 7.75
N PRO A 7 13.90 14.22 6.71
CA PRO A 7 12.82 14.49 5.76
C PRO A 7 12.23 13.17 5.24
N ILE A 8 10.89 13.08 5.20
CA ILE A 8 10.20 11.90 4.69
C ILE A 8 10.48 11.81 3.19
N GLY A 9 11.22 10.78 2.79
CA GLY A 9 11.64 10.58 1.40
C GLY A 9 10.61 9.84 0.56
N LEU A 10 9.72 9.07 1.18
CA LEU A 10 8.75 8.22 0.49
C LEU A 10 7.59 7.82 1.41
N VAL A 11 6.38 7.78 0.84
CA VAL A 11 5.22 7.13 1.45
C VAL A 11 4.75 5.99 0.55
N VAL A 12 4.51 4.82 1.14
CA VAL A 12 3.93 3.66 0.46
C VAL A 12 2.67 3.23 1.20
N THR A 13 1.54 3.17 0.50
CA THR A 13 0.27 2.64 1.00
C THR A 13 0.05 1.24 0.45
N VAL A 14 -0.32 0.30 1.31
CA VAL A 14 -0.63 -1.09 0.96
C VAL A 14 -2.07 -1.38 1.34
N ASP A 15 -2.88 -1.83 0.39
CA ASP A 15 -4.30 -2.13 0.63
C ASP A 15 -4.75 -3.44 -0.04
N ALA A 16 -5.84 -3.98 0.48
CA ALA A 16 -6.63 -5.04 -0.13
C ALA A 16 -7.69 -4.43 -1.05
N ALA A 17 -7.50 -4.54 -2.36
CA ALA A 17 -8.45 -3.98 -3.33
C ALA A 17 -9.37 -5.05 -3.92
N LEU A 18 -10.60 -4.68 -4.27
CA LEU A 18 -11.49 -5.55 -5.01
C LEU A 18 -10.89 -5.87 -6.39
N LYS A 19 -10.90 -7.16 -6.72
CA LYS A 19 -10.54 -7.66 -8.04
C LYS A 19 -11.68 -7.40 -9.04
N PHE A 20 -11.32 -7.16 -10.30
CA PHE A 20 -12.30 -7.22 -11.39
C PHE A 20 -12.69 -8.67 -11.70
N GLU A 21 -13.78 -8.85 -12.46
CA GLU A 21 -14.32 -10.18 -12.77
C GLU A 21 -13.29 -11.10 -13.45
N GLY A 22 -12.46 -10.54 -14.33
CA GLY A 22 -11.39 -11.26 -15.03
C GLY A 22 -10.05 -11.33 -14.29
N GLU A 23 -9.87 -10.62 -13.17
CA GLU A 23 -8.61 -10.60 -12.42
C GLU A 23 -8.53 -11.81 -11.46
N PRO A 24 -7.38 -12.50 -11.35
CA PRO A 24 -7.19 -13.54 -10.36
C PRO A 24 -7.08 -12.93 -8.95
N SER A 25 -7.54 -13.66 -7.94
CA SER A 25 -7.26 -13.30 -6.54
C SER A 25 -5.76 -13.45 -6.26
N GLY A 26 -5.21 -12.55 -5.44
CA GLY A 26 -3.79 -12.47 -5.15
C GLY A 26 -2.96 -11.73 -6.20
N ASP A 27 -3.57 -11.22 -7.28
CA ASP A 27 -2.83 -10.37 -8.21
C ASP A 27 -2.39 -9.08 -7.51
N VAL A 28 -1.23 -8.54 -7.90
CA VAL A 28 -0.66 -7.35 -7.27
C VAL A 28 -0.59 -6.24 -8.30
N ALA A 29 -1.24 -5.12 -7.99
CA ALA A 29 -1.19 -3.93 -8.81
C ALA A 29 -0.51 -2.77 -8.06
N GLU A 30 0.02 -1.84 -8.81
CA GLU A 30 0.71 -0.68 -8.28
C GLU A 30 0.22 0.61 -8.91
N GLY A 31 0.41 1.70 -8.20
CA GLY A 31 0.06 3.01 -8.67
C GLY A 31 0.71 4.13 -7.88
N VAL A 32 0.26 5.33 -8.20
CA VAL A 32 0.63 6.58 -7.52
C VAL A 32 -0.60 7.11 -6.79
N GLY A 33 -0.40 7.68 -5.61
CA GLY A 33 -1.47 8.16 -4.75
C GLY A 33 -1.74 7.23 -3.56
N ALA A 34 -2.75 7.56 -2.77
CA ALA A 34 -3.11 6.78 -1.58
C ALA A 34 -4.17 5.73 -1.94
N ALA A 35 -3.85 4.45 -1.72
CA ALA A 35 -4.82 3.37 -1.77
C ALA A 35 -5.65 3.36 -0.48
N ILE A 36 -6.75 4.12 -0.48
CA ILE A 36 -7.71 4.20 0.63
C ILE A 36 -9.13 4.05 0.09
N GLY A 37 -9.93 3.20 0.74
CA GLY A 37 -11.36 3.10 0.52
C GLY A 37 -12.16 4.24 1.19
N GLY A 38 -13.43 4.40 0.80
CA GLY A 38 -14.33 5.41 1.38
C GLY A 38 -14.65 6.57 0.42
N PRO A 39 -15.23 7.67 0.93
CA PRO A 39 -15.73 8.77 0.11
C PRO A 39 -14.64 9.63 -0.55
N GLY A 40 -13.37 9.47 -0.16
CA GLY A 40 -12.21 10.10 -0.81
C GLY A 40 -11.70 11.38 -0.13
N THR A 41 -12.33 11.82 0.96
CA THR A 41 -11.88 12.98 1.75
C THR A 41 -10.49 12.76 2.34
N GLU A 42 -10.25 11.59 2.92
CA GLU A 42 -8.96 11.24 3.55
C GLU A 42 -7.87 11.11 2.49
N ARG A 43 -8.20 10.45 1.37
CA ARG A 43 -7.31 10.33 0.21
C ARG A 43 -6.85 11.71 -0.29
N TYR A 44 -7.78 12.65 -0.45
CA TYR A 44 -7.45 14.01 -0.87
C TYR A 44 -6.49 14.70 0.11
N HIS A 45 -6.75 14.62 1.41
CA HIS A 45 -5.88 15.25 2.41
C HIS A 45 -4.46 14.68 2.41
N ILE A 46 -4.33 13.35 2.28
CA ILE A 46 -3.04 12.67 2.21
C ILE A 46 -2.30 13.06 0.93
N GLU A 47 -2.95 12.98 -0.23
CA GLU A 47 -2.35 13.31 -1.53
C GLU A 47 -1.97 14.79 -1.60
N ALA A 48 -2.82 15.70 -1.12
CA ALA A 48 -2.53 17.14 -1.09
C ALA A 48 -1.35 17.46 -0.17
N SER A 49 -1.27 16.83 1.00
CA SER A 49 -0.15 17.00 1.93
C SER A 49 1.15 16.46 1.34
N ALA A 50 1.14 15.24 0.78
CA ALA A 50 2.30 14.63 0.15
C ALA A 50 2.78 15.48 -1.04
N SER A 51 1.87 15.92 -1.90
CA SER A 51 2.19 16.79 -3.05
C SER A 51 2.77 18.13 -2.61
N LYS A 52 2.22 18.77 -1.57
CA LYS A 52 2.72 20.05 -1.04
C LYS A 52 4.16 19.93 -0.52
N ASN A 53 4.49 18.80 0.09
CA ASN A 53 5.81 18.52 0.63
C ASN A 53 6.73 17.82 -0.39
N GLN A 54 6.28 17.63 -1.64
CA GLN A 54 7.01 16.95 -2.71
C GLN A 54 7.44 15.52 -2.34
N ILE A 55 6.64 14.84 -1.53
CA ILE A 55 6.90 13.47 -1.08
C ILE A 55 6.24 12.51 -2.08
N PRO A 56 7.01 11.58 -2.70
CA PRO A 56 6.44 10.53 -3.53
C PRO A 56 5.48 9.66 -2.71
N LEU A 57 4.29 9.41 -3.27
CA LEU A 57 3.24 8.61 -2.66
C LEU A 57 2.87 7.47 -3.58
N LEU A 58 3.15 6.25 -3.16
CA LEU A 58 2.95 5.03 -3.94
C LEU A 58 1.88 4.16 -3.33
N ALA A 59 1.15 3.46 -4.19
CA ALA A 59 0.17 2.47 -3.80
C ALA A 59 0.59 1.09 -4.30
N VAL A 60 0.45 0.09 -3.44
CA VAL A 60 0.50 -1.33 -3.79
C VAL A 60 -0.79 -1.96 -3.31
N VAL A 61 -1.48 -2.68 -4.18
CA VAL A 61 -2.75 -3.32 -3.82
C VAL A 61 -2.73 -4.80 -4.14
N VAL A 62 -3.26 -5.61 -3.22
CA VAL A 62 -3.49 -7.04 -3.44
C VAL A 62 -4.96 -7.24 -3.80
N LYS A 63 -5.21 -7.83 -4.97
CA LYS A 63 -6.55 -8.05 -5.51
C LYS A 63 -7.23 -9.22 -4.80
N MET A 64 -8.45 -9.02 -4.32
CA MET A 64 -9.25 -10.07 -3.71
C MET A 64 -10.74 -9.88 -4.02
N SER A 65 -11.53 -10.94 -3.87
CA SER A 65 -13.00 -10.83 -3.94
C SER A 65 -13.60 -10.32 -2.63
N SER A 66 -14.83 -9.80 -2.67
CA SER A 66 -15.58 -9.40 -1.47
C SER A 66 -15.78 -10.57 -0.49
N LYS A 67 -15.86 -11.81 -0.99
CA LYS A 67 -15.97 -13.01 -0.16
C LYS A 67 -14.68 -13.25 0.62
N GLU A 68 -13.54 -13.15 -0.04
CA GLU A 68 -12.21 -13.30 0.58
C GLU A 68 -11.95 -12.19 1.61
N ALA A 69 -12.49 -10.99 1.40
CA ALA A 69 -12.37 -9.86 2.32
C ALA A 69 -13.07 -10.07 3.68
N ILE A 70 -14.02 -11.01 3.77
CA ILE A 70 -14.79 -11.31 5.00
C ILE A 70 -14.59 -12.75 5.49
N SER A 71 -13.72 -13.52 4.83
CA SER A 71 -13.43 -14.92 5.17
C SER A 71 -11.97 -15.12 5.52
N SER A 72 -11.57 -16.36 5.79
CA SER A 72 -10.16 -16.71 5.89
C SER A 72 -9.42 -16.43 4.58
N ILE A 73 -8.16 -15.98 4.69
CA ILE A 73 -7.27 -15.74 3.56
C ILE A 73 -7.06 -17.03 2.78
N THR A 74 -7.23 -16.95 1.46
CA THR A 74 -6.98 -18.08 0.55
C THR A 74 -5.47 -18.18 0.24
N PRO A 75 -4.97 -19.37 -0.14
CA PRO A 75 -3.58 -19.53 -0.57
C PRO A 75 -3.19 -18.59 -1.72
N LEU A 76 -4.13 -18.28 -2.62
CA LEU A 76 -3.93 -17.34 -3.73
C LEU A 76 -3.65 -15.93 -3.22
N VAL A 77 -4.50 -15.42 -2.32
CA VAL A 77 -4.30 -14.10 -1.71
C VAL A 77 -2.99 -14.06 -0.91
N LYS A 78 -2.65 -15.14 -0.20
CA LYS A 78 -1.37 -15.25 0.52
C LYS A 78 -0.16 -15.11 -0.42
N THR A 79 -0.15 -15.80 -1.57
CA THR A 79 0.91 -15.63 -2.57
C THR A 79 0.99 -14.20 -3.09
N GLY A 80 -0.16 -13.52 -3.23
CA GLY A 80 -0.22 -12.11 -3.56
C GLY A 80 0.43 -11.20 -2.51
N VAL A 81 0.29 -11.52 -1.22
CA VAL A 81 0.95 -10.78 -0.13
C VAL A 81 2.46 -10.91 -0.25
N ASP A 82 2.99 -12.11 -0.45
CA ASP A 82 4.45 -12.32 -0.60
C ASP A 82 4.99 -11.50 -1.79
N ALA A 83 4.24 -11.46 -2.90
CA ALA A 83 4.56 -10.63 -4.05
C ALA A 83 4.50 -9.13 -3.72
N ALA A 84 3.49 -8.68 -2.96
CA ALA A 84 3.35 -7.28 -2.54
C ALA A 84 4.50 -6.85 -1.62
N VAL A 85 4.92 -7.69 -0.68
CA VAL A 85 6.08 -7.43 0.20
C VAL A 85 7.35 -7.23 -0.64
N ASN A 86 7.60 -8.14 -1.58
CA ASN A 86 8.74 -8.01 -2.49
C ASN A 86 8.67 -6.72 -3.31
N ARG A 87 7.47 -6.36 -3.77
CA ARG A 87 7.26 -5.14 -4.57
C ARG A 87 7.51 -3.87 -3.76
N VAL A 88 6.98 -3.79 -2.53
CA VAL A 88 7.23 -2.70 -1.59
C VAL A 88 8.73 -2.56 -1.30
N GLN A 89 9.42 -3.67 -1.02
CA GLN A 89 10.87 -3.64 -0.78
C GLN A 89 11.64 -3.09 -1.99
N ASN A 90 11.25 -3.47 -3.21
CA ASN A 90 11.88 -2.96 -4.44
C ASN A 90 11.59 -1.47 -4.67
N GLU A 91 10.37 -1.01 -4.42
CA GLU A 91 10.01 0.41 -4.51
C GLU A 91 10.78 1.25 -3.49
N ILE A 92 10.88 0.79 -2.25
CA ILE A 92 11.68 1.46 -1.22
C ILE A 92 13.15 1.56 -1.64
N ARG A 93 13.76 0.46 -2.09
CA ARG A 93 15.17 0.45 -2.52
C ARG A 93 15.44 1.32 -3.74
N SER A 94 14.47 1.42 -4.66
CA SER A 94 14.64 2.18 -5.90
C SER A 94 14.32 3.68 -5.76
N LYS A 95 13.47 4.05 -4.80
CA LYS A 95 12.97 5.43 -4.64
C LYS A 95 13.38 6.12 -3.34
N SER A 96 14.15 5.46 -2.48
CA SER A 96 14.73 6.07 -1.27
C SER A 96 16.25 5.87 -1.23
N LYS A 97 16.92 6.66 -0.38
CA LYS A 97 18.37 6.59 -0.14
C LYS A 97 18.66 6.18 1.31
N PRO A 98 19.84 5.62 1.59
CA PRO A 98 20.27 5.40 2.97
C PRO A 98 20.20 6.71 3.77
N GLY A 99 19.44 6.72 4.87
CA GLY A 99 19.20 7.89 5.71
C GLY A 99 17.82 8.55 5.50
N ASP A 100 17.10 8.23 4.44
CA ASP A 100 15.72 8.70 4.24
C ASP A 100 14.77 8.01 5.20
N SER A 101 13.77 8.75 5.69
CA SER A 101 12.66 8.18 6.44
C SER A 101 11.54 7.78 5.48
N VAL A 102 11.08 6.53 5.58
CA VAL A 102 10.00 6.00 4.75
C VAL A 102 8.79 5.69 5.62
N ILE A 103 7.61 6.12 5.17
CA ILE A 103 6.34 5.79 5.82
C ILE A 103 5.69 4.65 5.03
N LEU A 104 5.45 3.53 5.71
CA LEU A 104 4.66 2.42 5.18
C LEU A 104 3.32 2.39 5.90
N VAL A 105 2.23 2.50 5.15
CA VAL A 105 0.86 2.51 5.68
C VAL A 105 0.11 1.28 5.18
N GLY A 106 -0.30 0.42 6.10
CA GLY A 106 -1.29 -0.63 5.80
C GLY A 106 -2.71 -0.07 5.94
N VAL A 107 -3.52 -0.24 4.90
CA VAL A 107 -4.90 0.22 4.86
C VAL A 107 -5.84 -1.00 4.83
N GLY A 108 -6.98 -0.90 5.53
CA GLY A 108 -8.04 -1.90 5.45
C GLY A 108 -7.66 -3.30 5.96
N ASN A 109 -8.03 -4.32 5.19
CA ASN A 109 -7.86 -5.74 5.55
C ASN A 109 -6.41 -6.22 5.52
N THR A 110 -5.45 -5.34 5.20
CA THR A 110 -4.02 -5.61 5.26
C THR A 110 -3.56 -6.08 6.65
N ILE A 111 -4.30 -5.73 7.73
CA ILE A 111 -4.05 -6.20 9.10
C ILE A 111 -4.40 -7.68 9.33
N GLY A 112 -5.27 -8.27 8.49
CA GLY A 112 -5.75 -9.64 8.64
C GLY A 112 -4.78 -10.70 8.13
N VAL A 113 -3.64 -10.29 7.58
CA VAL A 113 -2.62 -11.16 7.00
C VAL A 113 -1.52 -11.42 8.05
N PRO A 114 -1.30 -12.68 8.48
CA PRO A 114 -0.28 -13.03 9.47
C PRO A 114 1.16 -12.93 8.93
#